data_AF-A0A9D2CKQ0-F1
#
_entry.id   AF-A0A9D2CKQ0-F1
#
_cell.length_a   1.000
_cell.length_b   1.000
_cell.length_c   1.000
_cell.angle_alpha   90.00
_cell.angle_beta   90.00
_cell.angle_gamma   90.00
#
_symmetry.space_group_name_H-M   'P 1'
#
loop_
_entity.id
_entity.type
_entity.pdbx_description
1 polymer ?
#
loop_
_entity_poly.entity_id
_entity_poly.type
_entity_poly.pdbx_seq_one_letter_code
_entity_poly.pdbx_strand_id
1 'polypeptide(L)'
;MNKDIGKYGNKFTSDNQPSNRGRKPKLYTIAKKSYGISLDEFREVVNYLWQLPKDEVKEIAERGDTPIWMANVCRSLYKDTAKGVMNTLRELIQLMFGKELTTKIDVTTNGRDIGQQLIFSPTPLTEQDIKEIKEMQHGNEEGGSDPGISET
;
A
#
# COMPACT_ATOMS: atom_id res chain seq x y z
N MET A 1 33.55 -11.25 -8.71
CA MET A 1 33.97 -12.05 -7.53
C MET A 1 33.59 -11.28 -6.27
N ASN A 2 32.55 -11.73 -5.54
CA ASN A 2 32.14 -11.10 -4.27
C ASN A 2 33.22 -11.37 -3.23
N LYS A 3 34.03 -10.36 -2.90
CA LYS A 3 35.01 -10.45 -1.82
C LYS A 3 34.32 -9.98 -0.55
N ASP A 4 34.04 -10.90 0.37
CA ASP A 4 33.59 -10.56 1.71
C ASP A 4 34.71 -9.83 2.45
N ILE A 5 34.49 -8.54 2.66
CA ILE A 5 35.50 -7.59 3.16
C ILE A 5 36.00 -8.03 4.56
N GLY A 6 35.14 -8.66 5.37
CA GLY A 6 35.52 -9.19 6.69
C GLY A 6 36.23 -10.56 6.71
N LYS A 7 36.10 -11.40 5.68
CA LYS A 7 36.61 -12.79 5.71
C LYS A 7 38.10 -12.90 5.36
N TYR A 8 38.65 -11.89 4.68
CA TYR A 8 40.03 -11.90 4.15
C TYR A 8 40.90 -10.75 4.70
N GLY A 9 40.53 -10.15 5.83
CA GLY A 9 41.35 -9.13 6.52
C GLY A 9 41.34 -7.73 5.89
N ASN A 10 40.47 -7.48 4.91
CA ASN A 10 40.38 -6.18 4.25
C ASN A 10 39.47 -5.25 5.06
N LYS A 11 39.96 -4.10 5.50
CA LYS A 11 39.12 -3.10 6.21
C LYS A 11 38.38 -2.23 5.19
N PHE A 12 37.21 -1.72 5.57
CA PHE A 12 36.55 -0.65 4.83
C PHE A 12 37.42 0.62 4.93
N THR A 13 38.11 0.96 3.85
CA THR A 13 38.86 2.22 3.72
C THR A 13 38.25 3.04 2.58
N SER A 14 38.58 4.33 2.48
CA SER A 14 38.13 5.19 1.37
C SER A 14 38.44 4.56 -0.01
N ASP A 15 39.60 3.91 -0.10
CA ASP A 15 40.11 3.28 -1.33
C ASP A 15 39.59 1.84 -1.55
N ASN A 16 39.04 1.20 -0.50
CA ASN A 16 38.54 -0.17 -0.53
C ASN A 16 37.03 -0.24 -0.19
N GLN A 17 36.24 0.57 -0.89
CA GLN A 17 34.78 0.45 -0.84
C GLN A 17 34.26 -0.28 -2.09
N PRO A 18 33.17 -1.04 -1.98
CA PRO A 18 32.57 -1.76 -3.11
C PRO A 18 32.19 -0.81 -4.26
N SER A 19 32.40 -1.23 -5.51
CA SER A 19 32.15 -0.40 -6.70
C SER A 19 30.70 0.13 -6.81
N ASN A 20 29.73 -0.60 -6.26
CA ASN A 20 28.34 -0.14 -6.13
C ASN A 20 28.13 0.52 -4.76
N ARG A 21 28.78 1.68 -4.55
CA ARG A 21 28.64 2.46 -3.33
C ARG A 21 27.20 3.01 -3.25
N GLY A 22 26.42 2.59 -2.26
CA GLY A 22 25.21 3.33 -1.86
C GLY A 22 23.95 2.51 -1.63
N ARG A 23 22.92 3.22 -1.15
CA ARG A 23 21.59 2.70 -0.89
C ARG A 23 20.92 2.31 -2.22
N LYS A 24 20.33 1.10 -2.27
CA LYS A 24 19.50 0.69 -3.42
C LYS A 24 18.41 1.75 -3.68
N PRO A 25 18.14 2.09 -4.96
CA PRO A 25 17.11 3.07 -5.29
C PRO A 25 15.74 2.61 -4.77
N LYS A 26 14.92 3.56 -4.33
CA LYS A 26 13.52 3.28 -3.93
C LYS A 26 12.69 2.89 -5.16
N LEU A 27 11.59 2.15 -4.96
CA LEU A 27 10.65 1.76 -6.03
C LEU A 27 10.21 2.94 -6.90
N TYR A 28 9.76 4.04 -6.28
CA TYR A 28 9.40 5.27 -7.01
C TYR A 28 10.57 5.83 -7.84
N THR A 29 11.81 5.78 -7.33
CA THR A 29 12.98 6.26 -8.08
C THR A 29 13.24 5.43 -9.34
N ILE A 30 12.93 4.13 -9.30
CA ILE A 30 13.01 3.25 -10.48
C ILE A 30 11.87 3.61 -11.44
N ALA A 31 10.64 3.69 -10.94
CA ALA A 31 9.47 4.00 -11.76
C ALA A 31 9.58 5.36 -12.47
N LYS A 32 10.01 6.41 -11.75
CA LYS A 32 10.27 7.74 -12.31
C LYS A 32 11.30 7.72 -13.43
N LYS A 33 12.40 6.97 -13.25
CA LYS A 33 13.47 6.89 -14.27
C LYS A 33 13.06 6.10 -15.50
N SER A 34 12.29 5.03 -15.31
CA SER A 34 11.92 4.11 -16.40
C SER A 34 10.70 4.57 -17.19
N TYR A 35 9.73 5.21 -16.53
CA TYR A 35 8.43 5.53 -17.12
C TYR A 35 8.10 7.03 -17.11
N GLY A 36 8.95 7.87 -16.52
CA GLY A 36 8.73 9.32 -16.47
C GLY A 36 7.59 9.76 -15.55
N ILE A 37 7.04 8.87 -14.72
CA ILE A 37 5.89 9.16 -13.87
C ILE A 37 6.25 10.05 -12.66
N SER A 38 5.28 10.88 -12.27
CA SER A 38 5.26 11.68 -11.05
C SER A 38 5.01 10.82 -9.80
N LEU A 39 5.19 11.42 -8.61
CA LEU A 39 4.92 10.73 -7.35
C LEU A 39 3.43 10.46 -7.16
N ASP A 40 2.57 11.35 -7.64
CA ASP A 40 1.13 11.24 -7.48
C ASP A 40 0.57 10.15 -8.40
N GLU A 41 1.01 10.08 -9.66
CA GLU A 41 0.67 8.96 -10.56
C GLU A 41 1.16 7.62 -9.99
N PHE A 42 2.36 7.58 -9.39
CA PHE A 42 2.85 6.38 -8.72
C PHE A 42 1.94 5.97 -7.55
N ARG A 43 1.47 6.93 -6.75
CA ARG A 43 0.54 6.69 -5.64
C ARG A 43 -0.81 6.22 -6.12
N GLU A 44 -1.35 6.83 -7.17
CA GLU A 44 -2.64 6.44 -7.77
C GLU A 44 -2.60 5.00 -8.27
N VAL A 45 -1.53 4.60 -8.97
CA VAL A 45 -1.38 3.21 -9.43
C VAL A 45 -1.27 2.25 -8.24
N VAL A 46 -0.47 2.57 -7.22
CA VAL A 46 -0.38 1.73 -6.02
C VAL A 46 -1.73 1.64 -5.29
N ASN A 47 -2.47 2.76 -5.24
CA ASN A 47 -3.81 2.84 -4.66
C ASN A 47 -4.85 2.06 -5.47
N TYR A 48 -4.65 1.90 -6.77
CA TYR A 48 -5.47 1.00 -7.57
C TYR A 48 -5.11 -0.46 -7.26
N LEU A 49 -3.82 -0.82 -7.28
CA LEU A 49 -3.37 -2.21 -7.14
C LEU A 49 -3.78 -2.90 -5.83
N TRP A 50 -3.77 -2.21 -4.69
CA TRP A 50 -4.18 -2.79 -3.40
C TRP A 50 -5.70 -2.89 -3.18
N GLN A 51 -6.52 -2.26 -4.03
CA GLN A 51 -7.98 -2.36 -4.00
C GLN A 51 -8.50 -3.56 -4.83
N LEU A 52 -7.64 -4.12 -5.68
CA LEU A 52 -8.01 -5.24 -6.55
C LEU A 52 -8.21 -6.55 -5.78
N PRO A 53 -9.09 -7.44 -6.28
CA PRO A 53 -9.21 -8.80 -5.78
C PRO A 53 -7.88 -9.55 -5.81
N LYS A 54 -7.71 -10.48 -4.87
CA LYS A 54 -6.47 -11.27 -4.71
C LYS A 54 -6.03 -11.97 -6.00
N ASP A 55 -6.97 -12.49 -6.78
CA ASP A 55 -6.67 -13.24 -8.00
C ASP A 55 -6.20 -12.32 -9.13
N GLU A 56 -6.80 -11.14 -9.27
CA GLU A 56 -6.36 -10.12 -10.23
C GLU A 56 -4.96 -9.59 -9.90
N VAL A 57 -4.68 -9.34 -8.61
CA VAL A 57 -3.34 -8.94 -8.15
C VAL A 57 -2.30 -9.98 -8.51
N LYS A 58 -2.64 -11.27 -8.39
CA LYS A 58 -1.75 -12.38 -8.77
C LYS A 58 -1.53 -12.41 -10.29
N GLU A 59 -2.59 -12.26 -11.08
CA GLU A 59 -2.51 -12.24 -12.54
C GLU A 59 -1.59 -11.11 -13.03
N ILE A 60 -1.79 -9.88 -12.52
CA ILE A 60 -0.95 -8.72 -12.85
C ILE A 60 0.52 -8.97 -12.50
N ALA A 61 0.80 -9.65 -11.39
CA ALA A 61 2.15 -9.97 -10.94
C ALA A 61 2.87 -11.03 -11.80
N GLU A 62 2.12 -11.87 -12.51
CA GLU A 62 2.62 -12.97 -13.35
C GLU A 62 2.71 -12.58 -14.82
N ARG A 63 2.00 -11.52 -15.25
CA ARG A 63 2.04 -11.00 -16.62
C ARG A 63 3.45 -10.48 -16.98
N GLY A 64 3.92 -10.85 -18.18
CA GLY A 64 5.28 -10.54 -18.63
C GLY A 64 5.51 -9.09 -19.07
N ASP A 65 4.45 -8.36 -19.38
CA ASP A 65 4.46 -6.94 -19.77
C ASP A 65 4.33 -5.99 -18.57
N THR A 66 4.02 -6.51 -17.38
CA THR A 66 3.84 -5.69 -16.17
C THR A 66 5.18 -5.08 -15.74
N PRO A 67 5.24 -3.75 -15.54
CA PRO A 67 6.42 -3.10 -14.97
C PRO A 67 6.90 -3.76 -13.67
N ILE A 68 8.21 -4.02 -13.57
CA ILE A 68 8.82 -4.72 -12.41
C ILE A 68 8.38 -4.12 -11.06
N TRP A 69 8.25 -2.79 -10.98
CA TRP A 69 7.83 -2.14 -9.74
C TRP A 69 6.37 -2.44 -9.38
N MET A 70 5.46 -2.55 -10.36
CA MET A 70 4.06 -2.96 -10.15
C MET A 70 4.00 -4.43 -9.75
N ALA A 71 4.70 -5.30 -10.48
CA ALA A 71 4.78 -6.72 -10.17
C ALA A 71 5.31 -6.96 -8.74
N ASN A 72 6.26 -6.14 -8.28
CA ASN A 72 6.77 -6.20 -6.91
C ASN A 72 5.71 -5.81 -5.88
N VAL A 73 4.94 -4.74 -6.10
CA VAL A 73 3.84 -4.32 -5.23
C VAL A 73 2.78 -5.41 -5.13
N CYS A 74 2.35 -5.97 -6.26
CA CYS A 74 1.38 -7.06 -6.30
C CYS A 74 1.90 -8.33 -5.60
N ARG A 75 3.17 -8.70 -5.80
CA ARG A 75 3.78 -9.85 -5.11
C ARG A 75 3.90 -9.65 -3.61
N SER A 76 4.21 -8.44 -3.15
CA SER A 76 4.25 -8.14 -1.71
C SER A 76 2.86 -8.26 -1.10
N LEU A 77 1.84 -7.69 -1.76
CA LEU A 77 0.44 -7.79 -1.33
C LEU A 77 0.00 -9.26 -1.23
N TYR A 78 0.18 -10.03 -2.30
CA TYR A 78 -0.22 -11.44 -2.34
C TYR A 78 0.47 -12.29 -1.26
N LYS A 79 1.79 -12.09 -1.07
CA LYS A 79 2.57 -12.83 -0.05
C LYS A 79 2.17 -12.46 1.37
N ASP A 80 1.91 -11.18 1.64
CA ASP A 80 1.53 -10.71 2.97
C ASP A 80 0.11 -11.16 3.33
N THR A 81 -0.83 -11.10 2.38
CA THR A 81 -2.18 -11.65 2.54
C THR A 81 -2.14 -13.15 2.85
N ALA A 82 -1.30 -13.93 2.14
CA ALA A 82 -1.18 -15.37 2.38
C ALA A 82 -0.62 -15.71 3.77
N LYS A 83 0.14 -14.80 4.39
CA LYS A 83 0.74 -14.97 5.72
C LYS A 83 -0.06 -14.31 6.85
N GLY A 84 -1.11 -13.55 6.53
CA GLY A 84 -1.83 -12.74 7.50
C GLY A 84 -0.98 -11.61 8.10
N VAL A 85 0.07 -11.17 7.39
CA VAL A 85 1.00 -10.13 7.86
C VAL A 85 0.60 -8.79 7.25
N MET A 86 0.65 -7.71 8.04
CA MET A 86 0.19 -6.37 7.62
C MET A 86 1.33 -5.40 7.25
N ASN A 87 2.56 -5.87 7.10
CA ASN A 87 3.72 -5.00 6.91
C ASN A 87 3.61 -4.17 5.63
N THR A 88 3.33 -4.82 4.50
CA THR A 88 3.14 -4.13 3.21
C THR A 88 1.97 -3.16 3.31
N LEU A 89 0.84 -3.58 3.90
CA LEU A 89 -0.33 -2.72 4.04
C LEU A 89 0.00 -1.46 4.85
N ARG A 90 0.73 -1.61 5.96
CA ARG A 90 1.16 -0.50 6.81
C ARG A 90 2.13 0.45 6.10
N GLU A 91 2.99 -0.08 5.22
CA GLU A 91 3.87 0.75 4.39
C GLU A 91 3.09 1.52 3.32
N LEU A 92 2.08 0.90 2.70
CA LEU A 92 1.21 1.55 1.73
C LEU A 92 0.36 2.64 2.36
N ILE A 93 -0.21 2.40 3.54
CA ILE A 93 -0.92 3.42 4.33
C ILE A 93 0.00 4.62 4.59
N GLN A 94 1.26 4.38 4.98
CA GLN A 94 2.23 5.47 5.19
C GLN A 94 2.60 6.22 3.90
N LEU A 95 2.60 5.54 2.76
CA LEU A 95 2.86 6.17 1.46
C LEU A 95 1.71 7.11 1.05
N MET A 96 0.47 6.69 1.32
CA MET A 96 -0.76 7.39 0.95
C MET A 96 -1.09 8.54 1.90
N PHE A 97 -1.12 8.27 3.21
CA PHE A 97 -1.57 9.21 4.23
C PHE A 97 -0.42 9.90 4.96
N GLY A 98 0.82 9.58 4.58
CA GLY A 98 2.00 9.99 5.31
C GLY A 98 2.25 9.08 6.51
N LYS A 99 3.45 9.20 7.10
CA LYS A 99 3.68 8.62 8.41
C LYS A 99 2.83 9.41 9.41
N GLU A 100 2.12 8.72 10.30
CA GLU A 100 1.66 9.37 11.52
C GLU A 100 2.86 10.13 12.10
N LEU A 101 2.71 11.44 12.21
CA LEU A 101 3.68 12.29 12.85
C LEU A 101 3.76 11.83 14.30
N THR A 102 4.69 10.91 14.62
CA THR A 102 5.16 10.66 15.99
C THR A 102 5.99 11.84 16.49
N THR A 103 5.59 13.05 16.12
CA THR A 103 6.15 14.28 16.64
C THR A 103 5.23 14.73 17.74
N LYS A 104 5.51 14.25 18.96
CA LYS A 104 5.38 15.14 20.11
C LYS A 104 6.48 16.21 19.95
N ILE A 105 6.29 17.14 19.00
CA ILE A 105 7.11 18.35 18.92
C ILE A 105 6.48 19.28 19.95
N ASP A 106 6.95 19.18 21.20
CA ASP A 106 6.84 20.28 22.15
C ASP A 106 7.93 21.29 21.76
N VAL A 107 7.55 22.37 21.09
CA VAL A 107 8.49 23.46 20.76
C VAL A 107 8.10 24.79 21.41
N THR A 108 6.89 24.97 21.94
CA THR A 108 6.58 26.21 22.69
C THR A 108 5.37 26.07 23.63
N THR A 109 5.50 25.41 24.77
CA THR A 109 4.77 25.82 26.00
C THR A 109 5.36 25.09 27.19
N ASN A 110 6.33 25.70 27.89
CA ASN A 110 6.91 25.28 29.18
C ASN A 110 5.94 24.50 30.11
N GLY A 111 5.66 23.22 29.83
CA GLY A 111 4.70 22.40 30.56
C GLY A 111 3.22 22.85 30.57
N ARG A 112 2.67 23.46 29.51
CA ARG A 112 1.19 23.61 29.39
C ARG A 112 0.65 22.75 28.26
N ASP A 113 -0.24 21.83 28.62
CA ASP A 113 -0.95 20.94 27.71
C ASP A 113 -1.73 21.75 26.66
N ILE A 114 -1.19 21.83 25.45
CA ILE A 114 -1.99 22.23 24.29
C ILE A 114 -2.77 21.00 23.88
N GLY A 115 -3.96 20.83 24.47
CA GLY A 115 -4.95 19.87 24.00
C GLY A 115 -5.39 20.25 22.59
N GLN A 116 -4.65 19.79 21.58
CA GLN A 116 -5.18 19.73 20.23
C GLN A 116 -6.24 18.64 20.21
N GLN A 117 -7.51 19.01 20.47
CA GLN A 117 -8.60 18.24 19.94
C GLN A 117 -8.51 18.34 18.43
N LEU A 118 -8.15 17.23 17.77
CA LEU A 118 -8.43 17.04 16.36
C LEU A 118 -9.95 17.14 16.22
N ILE A 119 -10.45 18.31 15.83
CA ILE A 119 -11.83 18.45 15.38
C ILE A 119 -11.87 17.74 14.03
N PHE A 120 -12.14 16.44 14.05
CA PHE A 120 -12.71 15.80 12.87
C PHE A 120 -14.04 16.51 12.67
N SER A 121 -14.13 17.39 11.68
CA SER A 121 -15.44 17.78 11.19
C SER A 121 -16.10 16.46 10.77
N PRO A 122 -17.19 16.02 11.41
CA PRO A 122 -17.97 14.96 10.80
C PRO A 122 -18.44 15.59 9.50
N THR A 123 -17.86 15.19 8.37
CA THR A 123 -18.53 15.45 7.10
C THR A 123 -19.73 14.52 7.17
N PRO A 124 -20.95 15.03 7.45
CA PRO A 124 -22.09 14.15 7.51
C PRO A 124 -22.21 13.49 6.13
N LEU A 125 -22.47 12.18 6.11
CA LEU A 125 -22.81 11.52 4.85
C LEU A 125 -23.96 12.28 4.22
N THR A 126 -23.86 12.53 2.91
CA THR A 126 -24.94 13.17 2.18
C THR A 126 -26.13 12.22 2.12
N GLU A 127 -27.33 12.77 1.90
CA GLU A 127 -28.54 11.94 1.74
C GLU A 127 -28.41 10.93 0.58
N GLN A 128 -27.57 11.24 -0.41
CA GLN A 128 -27.23 10.33 -1.51
C GLN A 128 -26.40 9.15 -1.02
N ASP A 129 -25.33 9.39 -0.24
CA ASP A 129 -24.50 8.32 0.31
C ASP A 129 -25.31 7.39 1.22
N ILE A 130 -26.23 7.95 2.02
CA ILE A 130 -27.12 7.18 2.91
C ILE A 130 -28.09 6.33 2.08
N LYS A 131 -28.58 6.85 0.96
CA LYS A 131 -29.49 6.14 0.06
C LYS A 131 -28.78 5.00 -0.65
N GLU A 132 -27.57 5.24 -1.15
CA GLU A 132 -26.73 4.22 -1.81
C GLU A 132 -26.41 3.08 -0.85
N ILE A 133 -26.05 3.38 0.41
CA ILE A 133 -25.81 2.37 1.44
C ILE A 133 -27.07 1.55 1.73
N LYS A 134 -28.25 2.17 1.77
CA LYS A 134 -29.52 1.46 1.97
C LYS A 134 -29.85 0.56 0.78
N GLU A 135 -29.62 1.02 -0.44
CA GLU A 135 -29.83 0.22 -1.66
C GLU A 135 -28.87 -0.98 -1.72
N MET A 136 -27.62 -0.82 -1.27
CA MET A 136 -26.67 -1.94 -1.12
C MET A 136 -27.09 -2.93 -0.03
N GLN A 137 -27.66 -2.46 1.08
CA GLN A 137 -28.13 -3.32 2.18
C GLN A 137 -29.46 -4.03 1.87
N HIS A 138 -30.26 -3.48 0.96
CA HIS A 138 -31.57 -4.01 0.54
C HIS A 138 -31.58 -4.61 -0.87
N GLY A 139 -30.42 -5.00 -1.42
CA GLY A 139 -30.34 -5.65 -2.73
C GLY A 139 -31.20 -6.92 -2.83
N ASN A 140 -32.28 -6.82 -3.61
CA ASN A 140 -33.11 -7.85 -4.24
C ASN A 140 -33.62 -9.03 -3.38
N GLU A 141 -34.70 -8.80 -2.63
CA GLU A 141 -35.77 -9.80 -2.51
C GLU A 141 -36.77 -9.63 -3.67
N GLU A 142 -36.39 -10.03 -4.88
CA GLU A 142 -37.34 -10.27 -5.96
C GLU A 142 -37.18 -11.69 -6.51
N GLY A 143 -38.09 -12.57 -6.07
CA GLY A 143 -38.87 -13.40 -6.99
C GLY A 143 -38.21 -14.65 -7.60
N GLY A 144 -37.74 -15.59 -6.78
CA GLY A 144 -37.60 -16.99 -7.21
C GLY A 144 -38.84 -17.79 -6.84
N SER A 145 -39.78 -17.96 -7.78
CA SER A 145 -40.85 -18.95 -7.65
C SER A 145 -40.25 -20.33 -7.90
N ASP A 146 -40.11 -21.14 -6.85
CA ASP A 146 -39.82 -22.56 -6.95
C ASP A 146 -41.15 -23.34 -6.86
N PRO A 147 -41.70 -23.87 -7.96
CA PRO A 147 -42.88 -24.72 -7.90
C PRO A 147 -42.47 -26.09 -7.36
N GLY A 148 -43.07 -26.46 -6.23
CA GLY A 148 -42.75 -27.65 -5.46
C GLY A 148 -42.60 -28.94 -6.24
N ILE A 149 -41.65 -29.75 -5.79
CA ILE A 149 -41.46 -31.14 -6.18
C ILE A 149 -42.76 -31.91 -5.83
N SER A 150 -43.45 -32.40 -6.85
CA SER A 150 -44.55 -33.35 -6.71
C SER A 150 -43.95 -34.74 -6.60
N GLU A 151 -44.09 -35.37 -5.42
CA GLU A 151 -43.81 -36.79 -5.25
C GLU A 151 -44.97 -37.60 -5.88
N THR A 152 -44.64 -38.45 -6.85
CA THR A 152 -45.46 -39.57 -7.33
C THR A 152 -44.71 -40.86 -7.13
#